data_AF-A0A0N7MAV9-F1
#
_entry.id   AF-A0A0N7MAV9-F1
#
_cell.length_a   1.000
_cell.length_b   1.000
_cell.length_c   1.000
_cell.angle_alpha   90.00
_cell.angle_beta   90.00
_cell.angle_gamma   90.00
#
_symmetry.space_group_name_H-M   'P 1'
#
loop_
_entity.id
_entity.type
_entity.pdbx_description
1 polymer ?
#
loop_
_entity_poly.entity_id
_entity_poly.type
_entity_poly.pdbx_seq_one_letter_code
_entity_poly.pdbx_strand_id
1 'polypeptide(L)'
;MRHSEHSNRRSAQRGITKRFMNALLTYADVDKPIGGNCRLLRVSRRRAAALNIDDRLGRYALIWSDSAAQIVTVMPVHDGPSGRRYRSQY
;
A
#
# COMPACT_ATOMS: atom_id res chain seq x y z
N MET A 1 -5.68 11.74 10.50
CA MET A 1 -5.64 10.60 9.56
C MET A 1 -6.96 9.85 9.66
N ARG A 2 -7.84 9.94 8.65
CA ARG A 2 -9.14 9.25 8.67
C ARG A 2 -8.98 7.87 8.02
N HIS A 3 -9.35 6.83 8.76
CA HIS A 3 -9.45 5.46 8.25
C HIS A 3 -10.93 5.14 8.05
N SER A 4 -11.33 4.54 6.93
CA SER A 4 -12.66 3.91 6.84
C SER A 4 -12.76 2.74 7.82
N GLU A 5 -13.97 2.43 8.30
CA GLU A 5 -14.23 1.22 9.07
C GLU A 5 -13.76 -0.06 8.34
N HIS A 6 -13.88 -0.07 7.01
CA HIS A 6 -13.39 -1.16 6.16
C HIS A 6 -11.85 -1.31 6.23
N SER A 7 -11.12 -0.19 6.24
CA SER A 7 -9.66 -0.14 6.34
C SER A 7 -9.15 -0.62 7.70
N ASN A 8 -9.82 -0.22 8.78
CA ASN A 8 -9.47 -0.65 10.14
C ASN A 8 -9.69 -2.17 10.31
N ARG A 9 -10.83 -2.71 9.85
CA ARG A 9 -11.08 -4.17 9.90
C ARG A 9 -10.05 -4.96 9.11
N ARG A 10 -9.72 -4.55 7.89
CA ARG A 10 -8.80 -5.29 7.00
C ARG A 10 -7.34 -5.21 7.43
N SER A 11 -6.92 -4.07 7.99
CA SER A 11 -5.57 -3.89 8.53
C SER A 11 -5.39 -4.71 9.80
N ALA A 12 -6.39 -4.73 10.69
CA ALA A 12 -6.38 -5.56 11.91
C ALA A 12 -6.37 -7.07 11.59
N GLN A 13 -7.17 -7.52 10.62
CA GLN A 13 -7.21 -8.92 10.19
C GLN A 13 -5.90 -9.42 9.55
N ARG A 14 -4.99 -8.53 9.15
CA ARG A 14 -3.70 -8.87 8.52
C ARG A 14 -2.50 -8.63 9.43
N GLY A 15 -2.72 -8.29 10.71
CA GLY A 15 -1.65 -7.93 11.64
C GLY A 15 -0.88 -6.66 11.22
N ILE A 16 -1.49 -5.81 10.40
CA ILE A 16 -0.88 -4.57 9.90
C ILE A 16 -1.10 -3.46 10.91
N THR A 17 -0.01 -3.00 11.52
CA THR A 17 -0.05 -1.95 12.53
C THR A 17 -0.20 -0.57 11.88
N LYS A 18 -0.75 0.40 12.63
CA LYS A 18 -0.76 1.82 12.20
C LYS A 18 0.65 2.34 11.89
N ARG A 19 1.64 1.89 12.66
CA ARG A 19 3.06 2.22 12.44
C ARG A 19 3.55 1.71 11.07
N PHE A 20 3.19 0.50 10.68
CA PHE A 20 3.55 -0.05 9.37
C PHE A 20 2.88 0.72 8.22
N MET A 21 1.60 1.07 8.37
CA MET A 21 0.88 1.88 7.37
C MET A 21 1.50 3.28 7.22
N ASN A 22 1.85 3.93 8.33
CA ASN A 22 2.53 5.21 8.30
C ASN A 22 3.90 5.10 7.62
N ALA A 23 4.68 4.05 7.92
CA ALA A 23 5.96 3.83 7.26
C ALA A 23 5.79 3.64 5.73
N LEU A 24 4.78 2.87 5.29
CA LEU A 24 4.48 2.74 3.86
C LEU A 24 4.15 4.09 3.22
N LEU A 25 3.33 4.93 3.87
CA LEU A 25 2.98 6.25 3.33
C LEU A 25 4.16 7.22 3.32
N THR A 26 4.96 7.25 4.38
CA THR A 26 6.11 8.16 4.52
C THR A 26 7.23 7.82 3.54
N TYR A 27 7.44 6.53 3.28
CA TYR A 27 8.57 6.07 2.48
C TYR A 27 8.21 5.59 1.08
N ALA A 28 6.92 5.62 0.69
CA ALA A 28 6.50 5.27 -0.65
C ALA A 28 7.24 6.13 -1.68
N ASP A 29 7.91 5.46 -2.61
CA ASP A 29 8.60 6.07 -3.75
C ASP A 29 7.94 5.71 -5.07
N VAL A 30 7.02 4.76 -5.05
CA VAL A 30 6.23 4.39 -6.21
C VAL A 30 4.79 4.76 -5.92
N ASP A 31 4.29 5.65 -6.76
CA ASP A 31 2.92 6.09 -6.78
C ASP A 31 2.34 5.86 -8.17
N LYS A 32 1.29 5.05 -8.24
CA LYS A 32 0.66 4.66 -9.50
C LYS A 32 -0.87 4.81 -9.40
N PRO A 33 -1.52 5.59 -10.29
CA PRO A 33 -2.98 5.56 -10.38
C PRO A 33 -3.46 4.19 -10.85
N ILE A 34 -4.50 3.66 -10.20
CA ILE A 34 -5.08 2.33 -10.52
C ILE A 34 -6.56 2.41 -10.92
N GLY A 35 -7.08 3.62 -11.17
CA GLY A 35 -8.48 3.86 -11.50
C GLY A 35 -9.37 4.11 -10.28
N GLY A 36 -10.57 4.64 -10.50
CA GLY A 36 -11.57 4.88 -9.43
C GLY A 36 -11.13 5.85 -8.33
N ASN A 37 -10.39 6.91 -8.69
CA ASN A 37 -9.77 7.86 -7.73
C ASN A 37 -8.90 7.19 -6.67
N CYS A 38 -8.31 6.04 -7.02
CA CYS A 38 -7.41 5.30 -6.17
C CYS A 38 -5.99 5.26 -6.73
N ARG A 39 -5.03 5.32 -5.81
CA ARG A 39 -3.59 5.27 -6.06
C ARG A 39 -3.00 4.08 -5.33
N LEU A 40 -2.07 3.39 -5.99
CA LEU A 40 -1.23 2.39 -5.38
C LEU A 40 0.07 3.05 -4.95
N LEU A 41 0.33 3.03 -3.65
CA LEU A 41 1.55 3.48 -3.02
C LEU A 41 2.36 2.26 -2.56
N ARG A 42 3.65 2.21 -2.91
CA ARG A 42 4.56 1.17 -2.42
C ARG A 42 5.96 1.72 -2.21
N VAL A 43 6.72 1.01 -1.37
CA VAL A 43 8.16 1.21 -1.24
C VAL A 43 8.87 0.21 -2.16
N SER A 44 9.76 0.68 -3.02
CA SER A 44 10.59 -0.18 -3.86
C SER A 44 11.52 -1.00 -2.98
N ARG A 45 11.89 -2.21 -3.43
CA ARG A 45 12.82 -3.07 -2.68
C ARG A 45 14.15 -2.38 -2.39
N ARG A 46 14.66 -1.62 -3.35
CA ARG A 46 15.90 -0.85 -3.19
C ARG A 46 15.77 0.17 -2.06
N ARG A 47 14.65 0.90 -2.01
CA ARG A 47 14.41 1.88 -0.95
C ARG A 47 14.14 1.22 0.40
N ALA A 48 13.41 0.10 0.43
CA ALA A 48 13.19 -0.67 1.66
C ALA A 48 14.50 -1.20 2.24
N ALA A 49 15.39 -1.75 1.41
CA ALA A 49 16.71 -2.21 1.82
C ALA A 49 17.60 -1.05 2.32
N ALA A 50 17.53 0.12 1.67
CA ALA A 50 18.27 1.31 2.11
C ALA A 50 17.75 1.86 3.45
N LEU A 51 16.44 1.75 3.72
CA LEU A 51 15.84 2.19 4.98
C LEU A 51 16.17 1.23 6.13
N ASN A 52 16.25 -0.08 5.86
CA ASN A 52 16.52 -1.13 6.84
C ASN A 52 15.61 -1.06 8.10
N ILE A 53 14.36 -0.61 7.92
CA ILE A 53 13.36 -0.47 9.00
C ILE A 53 12.56 -1.77 9.16
N ASP A 54 12.05 -2.29 8.03
CA ASP A 54 11.27 -3.53 7.96
C ASP A 54 11.26 -4.03 6.50
N ASP A 55 11.76 -5.25 6.27
CA ASP A 55 11.81 -5.89 4.96
C ASP A 55 10.42 -6.04 4.32
N ARG A 56 9.36 -6.06 5.13
CA ARG A 56 7.97 -6.12 4.65
C ARG A 56 7.60 -4.88 3.85
N LEU A 57 8.23 -3.72 4.06
CA LEU A 57 7.91 -2.50 3.30
C LEU A 57 8.07 -2.69 1.80
N GLY A 58 9.11 -3.40 1.37
CA GLY A 58 9.35 -3.72 -0.05
C GLY A 58 8.45 -4.81 -0.62
N ARG A 59 7.57 -5.40 0.20
CA ARG A 59 6.69 -6.53 -0.16
C ARG A 59 5.21 -6.20 -0.01
N TYR A 60 4.86 -4.99 0.37
CA TYR A 60 3.46 -4.57 0.54
C TYR A 60 3.16 -3.32 -0.30
N ALA A 61 1.91 -3.22 -0.73
CA ALA A 61 1.36 -2.04 -1.36
C ALA A 61 0.15 -1.56 -0.56
N LEU A 62 0.01 -0.24 -0.51
CA LEU A 62 -1.09 0.47 0.09
C LEU A 62 -1.94 1.08 -1.02
N ILE A 63 -3.25 0.87 -0.96
CA ILE A 63 -4.20 1.53 -1.84
C ILE A 63 -4.77 2.73 -1.10
N TRP A 64 -4.57 3.90 -1.66
CA TRP A 64 -5.06 5.19 -1.20
C TRP A 64 -6.24 5.63 -2.06
N SER A 65 -7.30 6.16 -1.46
CA SER A 65 -8.40 6.81 -2.17
C SER A 65 -8.29 8.32 -1.99
N ASP A 66 -8.14 9.04 -3.10
CA ASP A 66 -8.09 10.51 -3.11
C ASP A 66 -9.45 11.11 -2.76
N SER A 67 -10.54 10.52 -3.26
CA SER A 67 -11.91 11.02 -3.03
C SER A 67 -12.33 10.99 -1.57
N ALA A 68 -11.88 10.00 -0.81
CA ALA A 68 -12.22 9.83 0.60
C ALA A 68 -11.03 10.14 1.55
N ALA A 69 -9.89 10.59 0.99
CA ALA A 69 -8.65 10.88 1.71
C ALA A 69 -8.28 9.79 2.74
N GLN A 70 -8.30 8.52 2.32
CA GLN A 70 -8.16 7.38 3.22
C GLN A 70 -7.42 6.19 2.60
N ILE A 71 -6.82 5.38 3.47
CA ILE A 71 -6.29 4.07 3.11
C ILE A 71 -7.46 3.12 2.88
N VAL A 72 -7.57 2.55 1.68
CA VAL A 72 -8.62 1.58 1.32
C VAL A 72 -8.21 0.16 1.70
N THR A 73 -6.93 -0.18 1.50
CA THR A 73 -6.41 -1.54 1.71
C THR A 73 -4.89 -1.53 1.76
N VAL A 74 -4.32 -2.50 2.48
CA VAL A 74 -2.90 -2.83 2.40
C VAL A 74 -2.77 -4.32 2.07
N MET A 75 -1.96 -4.66 1.08
CA MET A 75 -1.84 -6.03 0.58
C MET A 75 -0.40 -6.42 0.23
N PRO A 76 -0.03 -7.70 0.38
CA PRO A 76 1.25 -8.18 -0.09
C PRO A 76 1.32 -8.10 -1.62
N VAL A 77 2.48 -7.69 -2.13
CA VAL A 77 2.81 -7.68 -3.56
C VAL A 77 3.61 -8.94 -3.85
N HIS A 78 3.03 -9.83 -4.64
CA HIS A 78 3.72 -11.02 -5.13
C HIS A 78 4.44 -10.67 -6.43
N ASP A 79 5.75 -10.93 -6.48
CA ASP A 79 6.51 -10.92 -7.72
C ASP A 79 6.13 -12.15 -8.53
N GLY A 80 5.20 -11.97 -9.46
CA GLY A 80 4.72 -13.00 -10.35
C GLY A 80 3.65 -12.45 -11.28
N PRO A 81 3.17 -13.24 -12.26
CA PRO A 81 2.09 -12.83 -13.17
C PRO A 81 0.82 -12.35 -12.45
N SER A 82 0.64 -12.73 -11.19
CA SER A 82 -0.45 -12.30 -10.29
C SER A 82 -0.32 -10.85 -9.79
N GLY A 83 0.89 -10.26 -9.77
CA GLY A 83 1.13 -8.84 -9.47
C GLY A 83 0.69 -7.91 -10.61
N ARG A 84 0.36 -8.47 -11.78
CA ARG A 84 -0.17 -7.77 -12.96
C ARG A 84 -1.64 -7.36 -12.81
N ARG A 85 -2.30 -7.68 -11.68
CA ARG A 85 -3.72 -7.40 -11.41
C ARG A 85 -4.12 -5.92 -11.42
N TYR A 86 -3.16 -4.99 -11.37
CA TYR A 86 -3.40 -3.55 -11.54
C TYR A 86 -2.80 -3.02 -12.84
N ARG A 87 -3.07 -3.71 -13.95
CA ARG A 87 -3.09 -3.06 -15.27
C ARG A 87 -4.39 -2.29 -15.35
N SER A 88 -4.26 -0.97 -15.49
CA SER A 88 -5.34 -0.08 -15.92
C SER A 88 -6.03 -0.73 -17.12
N GLN A 89 -7.24 -1.25 -16.92
CA GLN A 89 -8.21 -1.34 -18.01
C GLN A 89 -8.79 0.07 -18.11
N TYR A 90 -8.19 0.84 -19.00
CA TYR A 90 -8.88 1.95 -19.63
C TYR A 90 -9.70 1.35 -20.78
#